data_AF-A0AAD2DYD3-F1
#
_entry.id   AF-A0AAD2DYD3-F1
#
_cell.length_a   1.000
_cell.length_b   1.000
_cell.length_c   1.000
_cell.angle_alpha   90.00
_cell.angle_beta   90.00
_cell.angle_gamma   90.00
#
_symmetry.space_group_name_H-M   'P 1'
#
loop_
_entity.id
_entity.type
_entity.pdbx_description
1 polymer ?
#
loop_
_entity_poly.entity_id
_entity_poly.type
_entity_poly.pdbx_seq_one_letter_code
_entity_poly.pdbx_strand_id
1 'polypeptide(L)'
;MVIFPIPVFNYPINHLISSTIFLFALFSTPHISLSLSNKPYFVPNLVLIGDAKFTNNSSSIQLTDPKNSSPSSGFVIQKKPIKILSSNSRPIRSISFSTDFTFSISPHNGDGLAFLLVSRKFMLKFSKQSFGVSKGSPFFAVEYDTFFDENLGDVNSNHVGIDVGSLVSVKTSNVSSLNLVLNSGMKLHSWIDYDSSSKQLEVRLSKFGLARPYNPLLVHPIDLGEMWRNGEVFVGLSSSSGNSKQTSNVYAWKFKTRSVPKWLHSHPVDPRVFSNVHGEEKGENKGWVCVLGFLSGLIMMIGFGALIAVVIMFLWAIFENSRETIVTIPAKCTVQPGDFKYQKINVVINDNSVDAKH
;
A
#
# COMPACT_ATOMS: atom_id res chain seq x y z
N MET A 1 14.16 -1.87 -80.25
CA MET A 1 13.96 -2.74 -79.08
C MET A 1 15.26 -2.78 -78.31
N VAL A 2 15.35 -2.02 -77.21
CA VAL A 2 16.52 -2.03 -76.31
C VAL A 2 15.94 -2.14 -74.91
N ILE A 3 16.30 -3.24 -74.25
CA ILE A 3 15.93 -3.60 -72.88
C ILE A 3 16.99 -3.00 -71.95
N PHE A 4 16.57 -2.30 -70.90
CA PHE A 4 17.43 -1.92 -69.79
C PHE A 4 17.11 -2.79 -68.57
N PRO A 5 18.11 -3.31 -67.84
CA PRO A 5 17.89 -4.07 -66.61
C PRO A 5 17.67 -3.13 -65.42
N ILE A 6 16.76 -3.50 -64.53
CA ILE A 6 16.56 -2.86 -63.22
C ILE A 6 17.45 -3.61 -62.21
N PRO A 7 18.32 -2.93 -61.44
CA PRO A 7 19.03 -3.58 -60.34
C PRO A 7 18.08 -3.74 -59.15
N VAL A 8 17.87 -4.99 -58.74
CA VAL A 8 17.20 -5.34 -57.49
C VAL A 8 18.20 -5.17 -56.36
N PHE A 9 17.98 -4.20 -55.47
CA PHE A 9 18.72 -4.08 -54.22
C PHE A 9 18.08 -5.01 -53.17
N ASN A 10 18.74 -6.15 -52.93
CA ASN A 10 18.46 -7.00 -51.78
C ASN A 10 19.11 -6.39 -50.54
N TYR A 11 18.32 -5.70 -49.71
CA TYR A 11 18.71 -5.44 -48.33
C TYR A 11 18.54 -6.72 -47.50
N PRO A 12 19.52 -7.15 -46.68
CA PRO A 12 19.38 -8.34 -45.86
C PRO A 12 18.33 -8.10 -44.77
N ILE A 13 17.17 -8.75 -44.95
CA ILE A 13 15.99 -8.74 -44.06
C ILE A 13 16.36 -8.97 -42.58
N ASN A 14 17.47 -9.67 -42.33
CA ASN A 14 17.98 -9.98 -40.99
C ASN A 14 18.36 -8.74 -40.16
N HIS A 15 18.83 -7.64 -40.78
CA HIS A 15 19.17 -6.42 -40.03
C HIS A 15 17.95 -5.63 -39.59
N LEU A 16 16.88 -5.63 -40.39
CA LEU A 16 15.63 -4.96 -40.03
C LEU A 16 14.94 -5.69 -38.88
N ILE A 17 14.94 -7.02 -38.89
CA ILE A 17 14.39 -7.86 -37.81
C ILE A 17 15.19 -7.70 -36.50
N SER A 18 16.51 -7.60 -36.56
CA SER A 18 17.33 -7.39 -35.35
C SER A 18 17.08 -6.02 -34.71
N SER A 19 16.94 -4.96 -35.52
CA SER A 19 16.68 -3.61 -35.03
C SER A 19 15.28 -3.45 -34.40
N THR A 20 14.27 -4.15 -34.93
CA THR A 20 12.91 -4.13 -34.37
C THR A 20 12.79 -4.93 -33.08
N ILE A 21 13.50 -6.06 -32.96
CA ILE A 21 13.60 -6.84 -31.70
C ILE A 21 14.27 -5.99 -30.60
N PHE A 22 15.28 -5.20 -30.93
CA PHE A 22 15.96 -4.32 -29.98
C PHE A 22 15.07 -3.16 -29.51
N LEU A 23 14.27 -2.58 -30.41
CA LEU A 23 13.28 -1.56 -30.03
C LEU A 23 12.16 -2.14 -29.13
N PHE A 24 11.66 -3.34 -29.42
CA PHE A 24 10.66 -4.00 -28.55
C PHE A 24 11.22 -4.30 -27.14
N ALA A 25 12.52 -4.61 -27.02
CA ALA A 25 13.18 -4.78 -25.72
C ALA A 25 13.32 -3.46 -24.94
N LEU A 26 13.46 -2.32 -25.62
CA LEU A 26 13.55 -0.99 -25.01
C LEU A 26 12.20 -0.41 -24.57
N PHE A 27 11.09 -0.78 -25.25
CA PHE A 27 9.72 -0.38 -24.87
C PHE A 27 8.99 -1.40 -24.00
N SER A 28 9.63 -2.53 -23.70
CA SER A 28 9.18 -3.43 -22.64
C SER A 28 9.47 -2.77 -21.30
N THR A 29 8.65 -1.79 -20.90
CA THR A 29 8.60 -1.39 -19.50
C THR A 29 8.39 -2.68 -18.72
N PRO A 30 9.28 -3.06 -17.78
CA PRO A 30 8.89 -4.11 -16.88
C PRO A 30 7.69 -3.51 -16.14
N HIS A 31 6.50 -3.99 -16.45
CA HIS A 31 5.45 -3.99 -15.47
C HIS A 31 5.98 -4.88 -14.35
N ILE A 32 6.79 -4.28 -13.48
CA ILE A 32 6.96 -4.74 -12.12
C ILE A 32 5.58 -4.49 -11.51
N SER A 33 4.61 -5.34 -11.88
CA SER A 33 3.57 -5.69 -10.95
C SER A 33 4.34 -6.34 -9.82
N LEU A 34 4.70 -5.52 -8.83
CA LEU A 34 5.05 -6.01 -7.52
C LEU A 34 3.77 -6.73 -7.09
N SER A 35 3.70 -8.02 -7.42
CA SER A 35 2.76 -8.92 -6.78
C SER A 35 3.25 -8.93 -5.35
N LEU A 36 2.75 -7.96 -4.57
CA LEU A 36 2.86 -7.97 -3.14
C LEU A 36 2.26 -9.32 -2.78
N SER A 37 3.13 -10.26 -2.43
CA SER A 37 2.73 -11.59 -2.02
C SER A 37 1.64 -11.39 -0.98
N ASN A 38 0.38 -11.64 -1.35
CA ASN A 38 -0.79 -11.54 -0.49
C ASN A 38 -0.78 -12.72 0.50
N LYS A 39 0.40 -13.11 0.98
CA LYS A 39 0.51 -13.91 2.20
C LYS A 39 0.07 -13.00 3.33
N PRO A 40 -0.92 -13.40 4.13
CA PRO A 40 -1.35 -12.60 5.25
C PRO A 40 -0.17 -12.36 6.18
N TYR A 41 0.10 -11.09 6.45
CA TYR A 41 1.18 -10.72 7.34
C TYR A 41 0.65 -10.74 8.77
N PHE A 42 0.80 -11.90 9.41
CA PHE A 42 0.57 -12.06 10.84
C PHE A 42 1.92 -12.08 11.56
N VAL A 43 2.03 -11.33 12.66
CA VAL A 43 3.19 -11.39 13.55
C VAL A 43 3.29 -12.81 14.13
N PRO A 44 4.50 -13.43 14.22
CA PRO A 44 4.64 -14.73 14.86
C PRO A 44 4.23 -14.68 16.34
N ASN A 45 3.74 -15.80 16.89
CA ASN A 45 3.27 -15.96 18.27
C ASN A 45 1.89 -15.35 18.57
N LEU A 46 0.90 -15.67 17.74
CA LEU A 46 -0.50 -15.43 18.05
C LEU A 46 -1.10 -16.61 18.83
N VAL A 47 -2.07 -16.31 19.69
CA VAL A 47 -2.93 -17.30 20.34
C VAL A 47 -4.36 -17.03 19.87
N LEU A 48 -5.08 -18.09 19.53
CA LEU A 48 -6.48 -18.04 19.13
C LEU A 48 -7.34 -18.58 20.28
N ILE A 49 -8.43 -17.88 20.60
CA ILE A 49 -9.35 -18.18 21.69
C ILE A 49 -10.79 -18.15 21.15
N GLY A 50 -11.67 -18.98 21.71
CA GLY A 50 -13.06 -19.08 21.28
C GLY A 50 -13.16 -19.74 19.91
N ASP A 51 -13.99 -19.18 19.04
CA ASP A 51 -14.23 -19.70 17.69
C ASP A 51 -13.18 -19.22 16.67
N ALA A 52 -12.16 -18.49 17.12
CA ALA A 52 -11.13 -17.96 16.24
C ALA A 52 -10.28 -19.08 15.62
N LYS A 53 -10.15 -19.08 14.29
CA LYS A 53 -9.41 -20.09 13.53
C LYS A 53 -8.79 -19.52 12.26
N PHE A 54 -7.71 -20.14 11.79
CA PHE A 54 -7.24 -19.89 10.43
C PHE A 54 -8.25 -20.42 9.41
N THR A 55 -8.45 -19.69 8.33
CA THR A 55 -9.21 -20.21 7.18
C THR A 55 -8.47 -21.40 6.55
N ASN A 56 -9.16 -22.24 5.78
CA ASN A 56 -8.58 -23.49 5.24
C ASN A 56 -7.27 -23.28 4.45
N ASN A 57 -7.16 -22.16 3.75
CA ASN A 57 -5.97 -21.75 2.99
C ASN A 57 -4.97 -20.92 3.81
N SER A 58 -5.23 -20.74 5.12
CA SER A 58 -4.49 -19.87 6.03
C SER A 58 -4.29 -18.44 5.52
N SER A 59 -5.19 -17.93 4.67
CA SER A 59 -5.11 -16.56 4.12
C SER A 59 -5.64 -15.49 5.07
N SER A 60 -6.31 -15.89 6.14
CA SER A 60 -6.92 -14.99 7.12
C SER A 60 -7.24 -15.74 8.42
N ILE A 61 -7.46 -14.99 9.49
CA ILE A 61 -8.01 -15.49 10.75
C ILE A 61 -9.49 -15.11 10.77
N GLN A 62 -10.36 -16.11 10.81
CA GLN A 62 -11.79 -15.94 11.03
C GLN A 62 -12.01 -15.88 12.54
N LEU A 63 -12.68 -14.82 13.03
CA LEU A 63 -12.95 -14.63 14.45
C LEU A 63 -14.31 -15.20 14.88
N THR A 64 -15.30 -15.23 13.98
CA THR A 64 -16.64 -15.76 14.25
C THR A 64 -17.02 -16.83 13.22
N ASP A 65 -17.67 -17.89 13.66
CA ASP A 65 -18.07 -19.03 12.82
C ASP A 65 -19.60 -19.01 12.58
N PRO A 66 -20.05 -18.79 11.32
CA PRO A 66 -21.47 -18.78 11.00
C PRO A 66 -22.15 -20.16 11.08
N LYS A 67 -21.37 -21.24 11.25
CA LYS A 67 -21.89 -22.62 11.36
C LYS A 67 -22.32 -22.98 12.78
N ASN A 68 -21.85 -22.24 13.78
CA ASN A 68 -22.26 -22.44 15.16
C ASN A 68 -23.65 -21.86 15.38
N SER A 69 -24.42 -22.41 16.34
CA SER A 69 -25.63 -21.73 16.82
C SER A 69 -25.21 -20.42 17.49
N SER A 70 -25.68 -19.28 16.97
CA SER A 70 -25.42 -17.95 17.53
C SER A 70 -25.72 -17.94 19.04
N PRO A 71 -24.88 -17.30 19.87
CA PRO A 71 -23.76 -16.41 19.52
C PRO A 71 -22.41 -17.12 19.30
N SER A 72 -21.67 -16.67 18.28
CA SER A 72 -20.25 -17.01 18.03
C SER A 72 -19.34 -15.84 18.40
N SER A 73 -18.18 -16.14 19.00
CA SER A 73 -17.18 -15.15 19.44
C SER A 73 -15.78 -15.74 19.39
N GLY A 74 -14.80 -14.95 18.99
CA GLY A 74 -13.42 -15.38 18.94
C GLY A 74 -12.44 -14.22 19.05
N PHE A 75 -11.25 -14.55 19.56
CA PHE A 75 -10.22 -13.59 19.89
C PHE A 75 -8.85 -14.06 19.43
N VAL A 76 -8.15 -13.21 18.68
CA VAL A 76 -6.73 -13.39 18.36
C VAL A 76 -5.90 -12.43 19.20
N ILE A 77 -4.91 -12.98 19.90
CA ILE A 77 -4.12 -12.23 20.88
C ILE A 77 -2.63 -12.44 20.65
N GLN A 78 -1.83 -11.40 20.89
CA GLN A 78 -0.38 -11.55 20.97
C GLN A 78 0.02 -12.29 22.25
N LYS A 79 0.86 -13.31 22.10
CA LYS A 79 1.30 -14.15 23.23
C LYS A 79 2.07 -13.38 24.30
N LYS A 80 2.85 -12.37 23.91
CA LYS A 80 3.66 -11.57 24.83
C LYS A 80 2.87 -10.34 25.29
N PRO A 81 2.64 -10.17 26.61
CA PRO A 81 2.03 -8.96 27.11
C PRO A 81 3.00 -7.77 27.05
N ILE A 82 2.46 -6.57 27.17
CA ILE A 82 3.22 -5.32 27.28
C ILE A 82 2.91 -4.62 28.61
N LYS A 83 3.79 -3.72 29.02
CA LYS A 83 3.58 -2.80 30.16
C LYS A 83 3.55 -1.38 29.61
N ILE A 84 2.38 -0.74 29.62
CA ILE A 84 2.21 0.61 29.07
C ILE A 84 3.01 1.62 29.88
N LEU A 85 3.02 1.45 31.21
CA LEU A 85 3.82 2.24 32.13
C LEU A 85 4.68 1.28 32.98
N SER A 86 5.96 1.59 33.08
CA SER A 86 6.90 0.88 33.95
C SER A 86 7.49 1.85 34.97
N SER A 87 6.84 1.97 36.13
CA SER A 87 7.32 2.84 37.22
C SER A 87 8.55 2.29 37.94
N ASN A 88 8.85 0.99 37.80
CA ASN A 88 9.99 0.34 38.43
C ASN A 88 11.31 0.55 37.65
N SER A 89 11.23 1.17 36.47
CA SER A 89 12.41 1.58 35.71
C SER A 89 12.85 2.98 36.12
N ARG A 90 14.17 3.21 36.18
CA ARG A 90 14.77 4.54 36.28
C ARG A 90 15.52 4.84 34.98
N PRO A 91 15.06 5.81 34.15
CA PRO A 91 13.82 6.58 34.26
C PRO A 91 12.55 5.76 34.12
N ILE A 92 11.43 6.33 34.59
CA ILE A 92 10.08 5.85 34.28
C ILE A 92 9.94 5.77 32.76
N ARG A 93 9.59 4.58 32.26
CA ARG A 93 9.36 4.33 30.83
C ARG A 93 7.86 4.23 30.58
N SER A 94 7.40 5.01 29.61
CA SER A 94 6.06 4.87 29.03
C SER A 94 6.19 4.32 27.61
N ILE A 95 5.19 3.58 27.15
CA ILE A 95 5.18 3.01 25.81
C ILE A 95 4.11 3.68 24.98
N SER A 96 4.53 4.23 23.84
CA SER A 96 3.65 4.56 22.74
C SER A 96 3.51 3.33 21.84
N PHE A 97 2.36 3.15 21.19
CA PHE A 97 2.17 2.04 20.27
C PHE A 97 1.51 2.50 18.97
N SER A 98 1.72 1.70 17.94
CA SER A 98 1.07 1.82 16.64
C SER A 98 0.63 0.43 16.22
N THR A 99 -0.62 0.31 15.79
CA THR A 99 -1.15 -0.94 15.27
C THR A 99 -1.95 -0.68 14.02
N ASP A 100 -1.87 -1.62 13.09
CA ASP A 100 -2.66 -1.58 11.88
C ASP A 100 -3.12 -2.99 11.51
N PHE A 101 -4.32 -3.08 10.97
CA PHE A 101 -4.90 -4.35 10.56
C PHE A 101 -5.89 -4.17 9.41
N THR A 102 -5.97 -5.22 8.61
CA THR A 102 -6.92 -5.35 7.51
C THR A 102 -7.99 -6.36 7.92
N PHE A 103 -9.26 -6.00 7.79
CA PHE A 103 -10.38 -6.86 8.18
C PHE A 103 -11.57 -6.74 7.23
N SER A 104 -12.53 -7.64 7.34
CA SER A 104 -13.84 -7.55 6.70
C SER A 104 -14.91 -8.10 7.64
N ILE A 105 -16.10 -7.53 7.57
CA ILE A 105 -17.28 -7.99 8.31
C ILE A 105 -18.39 -8.30 7.29
N SER A 106 -19.00 -9.48 7.37
CA SER A 106 -20.04 -9.89 6.42
C SER A 106 -21.37 -9.16 6.63
N PRO A 107 -22.28 -9.12 5.63
CA PRO A 107 -23.53 -8.33 5.65
C PRO A 107 -24.62 -8.89 6.58
N HIS A 108 -24.32 -8.93 7.87
CA HIS A 108 -25.22 -9.26 8.95
C HIS A 108 -25.07 -8.23 10.06
N ASN A 109 -26.12 -8.09 10.88
CA ASN A 109 -26.16 -7.10 11.95
C ASN A 109 -25.69 -7.74 13.25
N GLY A 110 -24.43 -7.49 13.58
CA GLY A 110 -23.92 -7.59 14.93
C GLY A 110 -22.86 -8.67 15.17
N ASP A 111 -22.06 -8.53 16.21
CA ASP A 111 -21.87 -7.27 16.97
C ASP A 111 -20.83 -6.41 16.24
N GLY A 112 -19.79 -7.04 15.68
CA GLY A 112 -18.76 -6.37 14.91
C GLY A 112 -17.38 -6.86 15.34
N LEU A 113 -16.39 -5.96 15.30
CA LEU A 113 -15.00 -6.26 15.64
C LEU A 113 -14.45 -5.21 16.60
N ALA A 114 -13.55 -5.57 17.51
CA ALA A 114 -12.87 -4.65 18.39
C ALA A 114 -11.38 -4.95 18.50
N PHE A 115 -10.55 -3.90 18.49
CA PHE A 115 -9.18 -3.95 18.98
C PHE A 115 -9.18 -3.78 20.48
N LEU A 116 -8.53 -4.70 21.22
CA LEU A 116 -8.59 -4.76 22.67
C LEU A 116 -7.22 -4.69 23.33
N LEU A 117 -7.15 -3.90 24.41
CA LEU A 117 -6.14 -4.01 25.46
C LEU A 117 -6.80 -4.54 26.73
N VAL A 118 -6.32 -5.66 27.24
CA VAL A 118 -6.97 -6.40 28.33
C VAL A 118 -5.97 -6.99 29.31
N SER A 119 -6.35 -7.11 30.58
CA SER A 119 -5.53 -7.82 31.57
C SER A 119 -5.61 -9.34 31.39
N ARG A 120 -4.67 -10.08 31.99
CA ARG A 120 -4.74 -11.56 32.05
C ARG A 120 -6.07 -12.06 32.64
N LYS A 121 -6.64 -11.36 33.63
CA LYS A 121 -7.88 -11.75 34.30
C LYS A 121 -9.09 -11.71 33.36
N PHE A 122 -9.08 -10.81 32.38
CA PHE A 122 -10.12 -10.71 31.36
C PHE A 122 -10.18 -12.00 30.53
N MET A 123 -9.04 -12.59 30.17
CA MET A 123 -8.97 -13.81 29.36
C MET A 123 -9.69 -15.00 30.00
N LEU A 124 -9.78 -15.02 31.34
CA LEU A 124 -10.47 -16.07 32.08
C LEU A 124 -12.00 -15.91 32.06
N LYS A 125 -12.51 -14.75 31.65
CA LYS A 125 -13.93 -14.39 31.65
C LYS A 125 -14.47 -14.13 30.24
N PHE A 126 -13.80 -14.64 29.21
CA PHE A 126 -14.16 -14.38 27.81
C PHE A 126 -15.65 -14.66 27.54
N SER A 127 -16.36 -13.65 27.03
CA SER A 127 -17.79 -13.72 26.74
C SER A 127 -18.05 -14.19 25.29
N LYS A 128 -19.26 -14.67 25.01
CA LYS A 128 -19.71 -14.91 23.63
C LYS A 128 -20.37 -13.68 22.98
N GLN A 129 -20.56 -12.61 23.75
CA GLN A 129 -21.22 -11.38 23.33
C GLN A 129 -20.28 -10.18 23.56
N SER A 130 -20.65 -9.02 23.01
CA SER A 130 -19.96 -7.74 23.28
C SER A 130 -18.46 -7.81 23.02
N PHE A 131 -18.08 -8.30 21.84
CA PHE A 131 -16.69 -8.51 21.43
C PHE A 131 -15.87 -9.38 22.40
N GLY A 132 -16.53 -10.27 23.15
CA GLY A 132 -15.87 -11.12 24.14
C GLY A 132 -15.55 -10.45 25.47
N VAL A 133 -16.04 -9.22 25.68
CA VAL A 133 -15.88 -8.44 26.90
C VAL A 133 -16.86 -8.92 27.98
N SER A 134 -16.32 -9.18 29.17
CA SER A 134 -17.12 -9.46 30.37
C SER A 134 -17.37 -8.19 31.18
N LYS A 135 -18.59 -8.01 31.70
CA LYS A 135 -18.89 -6.93 32.67
C LYS A 135 -17.93 -7.00 33.88
N GLY A 136 -17.39 -5.84 34.27
CA GLY A 136 -16.59 -5.67 35.49
C GLY A 136 -15.09 -5.99 35.37
N SER A 137 -14.58 -6.27 34.16
CA SER A 137 -13.13 -6.33 33.92
C SER A 137 -12.68 -5.03 33.23
N PRO A 138 -11.63 -4.33 33.70
CA PRO A 138 -11.11 -3.19 32.97
C PRO A 138 -10.59 -3.65 31.61
N PHE A 139 -10.91 -2.87 30.57
CA PHE A 139 -10.46 -3.06 29.20
C PHE A 139 -10.41 -1.71 28.50
N PHE A 140 -9.64 -1.63 27.43
CA PHE A 140 -9.71 -0.54 26.48
C PHE A 140 -10.03 -1.14 25.12
N ALA A 141 -10.92 -0.50 24.36
CA ALA A 141 -11.24 -0.93 23.01
C ALA A 141 -11.26 0.21 22.00
N VAL A 142 -11.00 -0.15 20.75
CA VAL A 142 -11.51 0.58 19.59
C VAL A 142 -12.44 -0.38 18.86
N GLU A 143 -13.73 -0.09 18.90
CA GLU A 143 -14.79 -0.93 18.32
C GLU A 143 -15.16 -0.47 16.90
N TYR A 144 -15.61 -1.43 16.10
CA TYR A 144 -16.18 -1.28 14.76
C TYR A 144 -17.55 -1.91 14.82
N ASP A 145 -18.52 -1.15 15.33
CA ASP A 145 -19.84 -1.65 15.68
C ASP A 145 -20.78 -1.62 14.46
N THR A 146 -21.49 -2.73 14.33
CA THR A 146 -22.41 -3.03 13.22
C THR A 146 -23.82 -3.35 13.71
N PHE A 147 -24.07 -3.12 15.00
CA PHE A 147 -25.34 -3.22 15.68
C PHE A 147 -25.66 -1.88 16.33
N PHE A 148 -26.95 -1.62 16.59
CA PHE A 148 -27.39 -0.43 17.28
C PHE A 148 -28.05 -0.87 18.59
N ASP A 149 -27.42 -0.55 19.70
CA ASP A 149 -27.93 -0.71 21.06
C ASP A 149 -28.16 0.65 21.71
N GLU A 150 -29.42 1.01 21.88
CA GLU A 150 -29.83 2.26 22.53
C GLU A 150 -29.31 2.35 23.99
N ASN A 151 -29.14 1.22 24.68
CA ASN A 151 -28.64 1.20 26.06
C ASN A 151 -27.15 1.52 26.15
N LEU A 152 -26.41 1.36 25.05
CA LEU A 152 -24.99 1.70 24.94
C LEU A 152 -24.77 3.12 24.41
N GLY A 153 -25.84 3.81 24.00
CA GLY A 153 -25.76 5.16 23.45
C GLY A 153 -25.21 5.20 22.03
N ASP A 154 -25.38 4.11 21.28
CA ASP A 154 -24.89 4.00 19.90
C ASP A 154 -25.47 5.10 19.04
N VAL A 155 -24.65 5.65 18.14
CA VAL A 155 -25.11 6.69 17.21
C VAL A 155 -25.86 6.11 16.01
N ASN A 156 -25.56 4.85 15.66
CA ASN A 156 -26.18 4.02 14.62
C ASN A 156 -25.51 2.64 14.60
N SER A 157 -25.93 1.76 13.66
CA SER A 157 -25.33 0.44 13.44
C SER A 157 -24.13 0.43 12.47
N ASN A 158 -23.37 1.51 12.38
CA ASN A 158 -22.23 1.68 11.47
C ASN A 158 -21.25 2.73 12.00
N HIS A 159 -20.67 2.47 13.18
CA HIS A 159 -19.82 3.44 13.86
C HIS A 159 -18.51 2.84 14.36
N VAL A 160 -17.51 3.71 14.54
CA VAL A 160 -16.29 3.38 15.27
C VAL A 160 -16.34 4.08 16.62
N GLY A 161 -16.01 3.34 17.67
CA GLY A 161 -16.05 3.80 19.06
C GLY A 161 -14.72 3.64 19.78
N ILE A 162 -14.56 4.36 20.89
CA ILE A 162 -13.44 4.23 21.83
C ILE A 162 -14.04 3.90 23.19
N ASP A 163 -13.70 2.73 23.71
CA ASP A 163 -14.22 2.22 24.97
C ASP A 163 -13.16 2.25 26.07
N VAL A 164 -13.56 2.71 27.24
CA VAL A 164 -12.67 2.82 28.41
C VAL A 164 -13.35 2.21 29.63
N GLY A 165 -13.14 0.91 29.84
CA GLY A 165 -13.69 0.16 30.96
C GLY A 165 -15.19 -0.07 30.92
N SER A 166 -15.87 0.36 29.85
CA SER A 166 -17.31 0.25 29.61
C SER A 166 -17.54 0.07 28.11
N LEU A 167 -18.63 -0.59 27.72
CA LEU A 167 -19.11 -0.66 26.33
C LEU A 167 -19.81 0.63 25.88
N VAL A 168 -20.03 1.57 26.80
CA VAL A 168 -20.47 2.92 26.43
C VAL A 168 -19.23 3.68 25.99
N SER A 169 -19.11 3.89 24.68
CA SER A 169 -18.00 4.60 24.06
C SER A 169 -17.84 6.02 24.62
N VAL A 170 -16.61 6.40 24.99
CA VAL A 170 -16.28 7.78 25.39
C VAL A 170 -16.19 8.72 24.20
N LYS A 171 -16.05 8.17 22.98
CA LYS A 171 -16.09 8.93 21.73
C LYS A 171 -16.46 8.00 20.57
N THR A 172 -17.42 8.42 19.75
CA THR A 172 -17.86 7.68 18.57
C THR A 172 -17.77 8.52 17.30
N SER A 173 -17.73 7.86 16.14
CA SER A 173 -17.90 8.50 14.84
C SER A 173 -18.70 7.62 13.90
N ASN A 174 -19.72 8.21 13.27
CA ASN A 174 -20.48 7.56 12.21
C ASN A 174 -19.60 7.37 10.96
N VAL A 175 -19.39 6.11 10.56
CA VAL A 175 -18.50 5.74 9.45
C VAL A 175 -19.12 6.06 8.09
N SER A 176 -20.44 6.27 8.02
CA SER A 176 -21.12 6.72 6.79
C SER A 176 -20.62 8.10 6.32
N SER A 177 -20.06 8.93 7.21
CA SER A 177 -19.40 10.20 6.84
C SER A 177 -18.18 10.01 5.92
N LEU A 178 -17.58 8.82 5.91
CA LEU A 178 -16.49 8.42 5.03
C LEU A 178 -16.98 7.69 3.77
N ASN A 179 -18.30 7.61 3.52
CA ASN A 179 -18.91 6.77 2.50
C ASN A 179 -18.51 5.29 2.63
N LEU A 180 -18.46 4.80 3.88
CA LEU A 180 -18.10 3.44 4.25
C LEU A 180 -19.25 2.76 5.01
N VAL A 181 -19.36 1.45 4.80
CA VAL A 181 -20.25 0.55 5.53
C VAL A 181 -19.40 -0.59 6.08
N LEU A 182 -19.33 -0.71 7.41
CA LEU A 182 -18.45 -1.64 8.12
C LEU A 182 -18.74 -3.10 7.75
N ASN A 183 -20.02 -3.49 7.69
CA ASN A 183 -20.47 -4.83 7.35
C ASN A 183 -20.76 -5.04 5.85
N SER A 184 -20.14 -4.27 4.96
CA SER A 184 -20.30 -4.43 3.51
C SER A 184 -19.68 -5.70 2.92
N GLY A 185 -18.91 -6.46 3.72
CA GLY A 185 -18.07 -7.57 3.23
C GLY A 185 -16.77 -7.11 2.55
N MET A 186 -16.60 -5.81 2.31
CA MET A 186 -15.36 -5.27 1.74
C MET A 186 -14.21 -5.32 2.76
N LYS A 187 -12.98 -5.41 2.27
CA LYS A 187 -11.79 -5.25 3.11
C LYS A 187 -11.60 -3.79 3.49
N LEU A 188 -11.48 -3.54 4.78
CA LEU A 188 -11.14 -2.25 5.38
C LEU A 188 -9.76 -2.32 6.02
N HIS A 189 -9.10 -1.18 6.14
CA HIS A 189 -7.82 -1.04 6.82
C HIS A 189 -7.93 0.00 7.92
N SER A 190 -7.54 -0.38 9.13
CA SER A 190 -7.50 0.50 10.29
C SER A 190 -6.08 0.75 10.78
N TRP A 191 -5.84 1.96 11.28
CA TRP A 191 -4.64 2.34 12.03
C TRP A 191 -5.05 2.94 13.37
N ILE A 192 -4.40 2.49 14.44
CA ILE A 192 -4.58 3.03 15.79
C ILE A 192 -3.20 3.38 16.32
N ASP A 193 -2.99 4.65 16.65
CA ASP A 193 -1.75 5.18 17.19
C ASP A 193 -2.00 5.80 18.56
N TYR A 194 -1.19 5.41 19.54
CA TYR A 194 -1.19 5.99 20.87
C TYR A 194 0.17 6.61 21.16
N ASP A 195 0.19 7.91 21.43
CA ASP A 195 1.35 8.63 21.91
C ASP A 195 1.27 8.80 23.43
N SER A 196 2.20 8.18 24.15
CA SER A 196 2.26 8.19 25.61
C SER A 196 2.81 9.50 26.19
N SER A 197 3.50 10.33 25.40
CA SER A 197 3.98 11.64 25.82
C SER A 197 2.87 12.68 25.78
N SER A 198 2.07 12.71 24.70
CA SER A 198 0.90 13.59 24.60
C SER A 198 -0.37 13.00 25.17
N LYS A 199 -0.36 11.70 25.55
CA LYS A 199 -1.51 10.94 26.04
C LYS A 199 -2.68 11.02 25.06
N GLN A 200 -2.39 10.81 23.79
CA GLN A 200 -3.36 10.96 22.71
C GLN A 200 -3.47 9.69 21.89
N LEU A 201 -4.71 9.25 21.66
CA LEU A 201 -5.06 8.17 20.76
C LEU A 201 -5.63 8.75 19.46
N GLU A 202 -5.18 8.23 18.32
CA GLU A 202 -5.74 8.51 17.01
C GLU A 202 -6.19 7.21 16.33
N VAL A 203 -7.40 7.22 15.77
CA VAL A 203 -7.96 6.11 15.00
C VAL A 203 -8.21 6.57 13.57
N ARG A 204 -7.76 5.79 12.58
CA ARG A 204 -7.98 6.02 11.15
C ARG A 204 -8.59 4.78 10.52
N LEU A 205 -9.45 4.98 9.53
CA LEU A 205 -10.12 3.91 8.80
C LEU A 205 -10.19 4.26 7.30
N SER A 206 -9.99 3.27 6.44
CA SER A 206 -10.15 3.42 4.99
C SER A 206 -10.53 2.09 4.32
N LYS A 207 -10.88 2.14 3.03
CA LYS A 207 -10.93 0.92 2.21
C LYS A 207 -9.53 0.36 2.06
N PHE A 208 -9.40 -0.97 2.12
CA PHE A 208 -8.12 -1.62 1.85
C PHE A 208 -7.58 -1.25 0.47
N GLY A 209 -6.27 -1.04 0.38
CA GLY A 209 -5.58 -0.60 -0.84
C GLY A 209 -5.49 0.91 -1.02
N LEU A 210 -6.20 1.71 -0.20
CA LEU A 210 -6.03 3.16 -0.17
C LEU A 210 -4.91 3.57 0.79
N ALA A 211 -4.35 4.76 0.56
CA ALA A 211 -3.37 5.35 1.45
C ALA A 211 -3.98 5.64 2.83
N ARG A 212 -3.13 5.56 3.87
CA ARG A 212 -3.50 5.95 5.24
C ARG A 212 -4.03 7.40 5.24
N PRO A 213 -5.25 7.65 5.73
CA PRO A 213 -5.79 9.02 5.82
C PRO A 213 -4.89 9.94 6.64
N TYR A 214 -4.72 11.18 6.18
CA TYR A 214 -4.00 12.21 6.94
C TYR A 214 -4.77 12.55 8.23
N ASN A 215 -6.04 12.93 8.07
CA ASN A 215 -6.92 13.24 9.19
C ASN A 215 -7.42 11.95 9.88
N PRO A 216 -7.29 11.84 11.21
CA PRO A 216 -7.89 10.75 11.96
C PRO A 216 -9.42 10.84 11.98
N LEU A 217 -10.07 9.67 11.99
CA LEU A 217 -11.51 9.53 12.21
C LEU A 217 -11.86 9.91 13.66
N LEU A 218 -11.05 9.45 14.62
CA LEU A 218 -11.18 9.79 16.03
C LEU A 218 -9.84 10.24 16.61
N VAL A 219 -9.91 11.25 17.47
CA VAL A 219 -8.81 11.68 18.35
C VAL A 219 -9.35 11.75 19.76
N HIS A 220 -8.69 11.11 20.73
CA HIS A 220 -9.14 11.12 22.11
C HIS A 220 -7.96 11.23 23.08
N PRO A 221 -7.97 12.20 24.02
CA PRO A 221 -6.99 12.27 25.09
C PRO A 221 -7.25 11.16 26.12
N ILE A 222 -6.27 10.29 26.35
CA ILE A 222 -6.39 9.17 27.28
C ILE A 222 -5.04 8.82 27.90
N ASP A 223 -5.02 8.61 29.21
CA ASP A 223 -3.83 8.09 29.92
C ASP A 223 -3.93 6.57 30.11
N LEU A 224 -3.49 5.81 29.11
CA LEU A 224 -3.43 4.35 29.21
C LEU A 224 -2.40 3.88 30.26
N GLY A 225 -1.42 4.73 30.59
CA GLY A 225 -0.44 4.42 31.63
C GLY A 225 -1.06 4.46 33.02
N GLU A 226 -1.94 5.42 33.29
CA GLU A 226 -2.70 5.49 34.53
C GLU A 226 -3.73 4.37 34.64
N MET A 227 -4.46 4.10 33.56
CA MET A 227 -5.48 3.04 33.50
C MET A 227 -4.93 1.67 33.88
N TRP A 228 -3.75 1.32 33.38
CA TRP A 228 -3.14 0.01 33.60
C TRP A 228 -2.02 -0.01 34.64
N ARG A 229 -1.52 1.15 35.06
CA ARG A 229 -0.39 1.31 35.98
C ARG A 229 0.79 0.41 35.54
N ASN A 230 1.36 -0.35 36.47
CA ASN A 230 2.42 -1.33 36.20
C ASN A 230 1.92 -2.70 35.72
N GLY A 231 0.64 -2.80 35.36
CA GLY A 231 0.01 -4.03 34.94
C GLY A 231 0.49 -4.48 33.56
N GLU A 232 0.56 -5.80 33.40
CA GLU A 232 0.73 -6.43 32.09
C GLU A 232 -0.62 -6.47 31.37
N VAL A 233 -0.62 -5.97 30.13
CA VAL A 233 -1.78 -6.00 29.24
C VAL A 233 -1.47 -6.81 28.01
N PHE A 234 -2.48 -7.55 27.56
CA PHE A 234 -2.46 -8.25 26.30
C PHE A 234 -3.19 -7.44 25.24
N VAL A 235 -2.73 -7.58 24.01
CA VAL A 235 -3.25 -6.87 22.86
C VAL A 235 -3.84 -7.90 21.90
N GLY A 236 -5.03 -7.62 21.37
CA GLY A 236 -5.71 -8.53 20.46
C GLY A 236 -6.80 -7.88 19.61
N LEU A 237 -7.35 -8.68 18.69
CA LEU A 237 -8.54 -8.36 17.89
C LEU A 237 -9.62 -9.39 18.21
N SER A 238 -10.79 -8.92 18.60
CA SER A 238 -11.93 -9.73 19.02
C SER A 238 -13.14 -9.44 18.16
N SER A 239 -14.04 -10.40 18.04
CA SER A 239 -15.32 -10.21 17.36
C SER A 239 -16.36 -11.13 17.99
N SER A 240 -17.59 -10.64 18.06
CA SER A 240 -18.77 -11.46 18.32
C SER A 240 -19.79 -11.23 17.22
N SER A 241 -20.63 -12.23 17.00
CA SER A 241 -21.68 -12.23 15.96
C SER A 241 -23.06 -11.83 16.50
N GLY A 242 -23.16 -11.53 17.81
CA GLY A 242 -24.43 -11.32 18.48
C GLY A 242 -25.39 -12.49 18.23
N ASN A 243 -26.65 -12.16 17.95
CA ASN A 243 -27.68 -13.12 17.53
C ASN A 243 -27.71 -13.34 16.00
N SER A 244 -26.67 -12.92 15.29
CA SER A 244 -26.58 -13.00 13.83
C SER A 244 -25.61 -14.09 13.38
N LYS A 245 -25.49 -14.25 12.05
CA LYS A 245 -24.48 -15.12 11.40
C LYS A 245 -23.27 -14.32 10.91
N GLN A 246 -23.03 -13.13 11.46
CA GLN A 246 -21.94 -12.26 11.05
C GLN A 246 -20.60 -12.97 11.17
N THR A 247 -19.82 -12.90 10.10
CA THR A 247 -18.47 -13.44 10.01
C THR A 247 -17.49 -12.30 9.93
N SER A 248 -16.51 -12.29 10.84
CA SER A 248 -15.42 -11.32 10.84
C SER A 248 -14.10 -12.00 10.52
N ASN A 249 -13.37 -11.45 9.55
CA ASN A 249 -12.06 -11.97 9.14
C ASN A 249 -10.98 -10.89 9.30
N VAL A 250 -9.81 -11.29 9.78
CA VAL A 250 -8.58 -10.49 9.80
C VAL A 250 -7.62 -11.04 8.77
N TYR A 251 -7.09 -10.20 7.90
CA TYR A 251 -6.19 -10.58 6.79
C TYR A 251 -4.73 -10.22 7.04
N ALA A 252 -4.50 -9.19 7.84
CA ALA A 252 -3.17 -8.77 8.25
C ALA A 252 -3.30 -8.05 9.58
N TRP A 253 -2.34 -8.22 10.47
CA TRP A 253 -2.30 -7.49 11.72
C TRP A 253 -0.88 -7.28 12.19
N LYS A 254 -0.59 -6.04 12.56
CA LYS A 254 0.71 -5.59 13.02
C LYS A 254 0.54 -4.72 14.25
N PHE A 255 1.41 -4.92 15.21
CA PHE A 255 1.48 -4.13 16.44
C PHE A 255 2.94 -3.83 16.73
N LYS A 256 3.22 -2.56 17.03
CA LYS A 256 4.55 -2.05 17.31
C LYS A 256 4.50 -1.16 18.53
N THR A 257 5.54 -1.27 19.35
CA THR A 257 5.74 -0.40 20.52
C THR A 257 7.01 0.42 20.34
N ARG A 258 7.01 1.64 20.88
CA ARG A 258 8.21 2.45 21.08
C ARG A 258 8.26 2.92 22.52
N SER A 259 9.42 2.78 23.16
CA SER A 259 9.65 3.33 24.50
C SER A 259 9.88 4.83 24.39
N VAL A 260 9.19 5.60 25.23
CA VAL A 260 9.42 7.04 25.36
C VAL A 260 9.94 7.33 26.78
N PRO A 261 11.24 7.66 26.92
CA PRO A 261 11.81 8.09 28.20
C PRO A 261 11.23 9.45 28.60
N LYS A 262 10.88 9.64 29.87
CA LYS A 262 10.40 10.94 30.38
C LYS A 262 11.44 12.08 30.28
N TRP A 263 12.72 11.79 30.09
CA TRP A 263 13.78 12.82 29.95
C TRP A 263 13.80 13.55 28.60
N LEU A 264 12.99 13.14 27.61
CA LEU A 264 12.89 13.85 26.33
C LEU A 264 12.08 15.15 26.40
N HIS A 265 11.50 15.48 27.55
CA HIS A 265 11.11 16.86 27.83
C HIS A 265 12.38 17.66 28.12
N SER A 266 12.67 18.62 27.24
CA SER A 266 13.80 19.54 27.31
C SER A 266 13.92 20.17 28.70
N HIS A 267 14.72 19.58 29.57
CA HIS A 267 15.31 20.34 30.66
C HIS A 267 16.36 21.25 30.02
N PRO A 268 16.43 22.55 30.35
CA PRO A 268 17.52 23.39 29.88
C PRO A 268 18.84 22.72 30.25
N VAL A 269 19.66 22.43 29.25
CA VAL A 269 20.96 21.80 29.43
C VAL A 269 21.82 22.75 30.26
N ASP A 270 22.22 22.35 31.47
CA ASP A 270 23.25 23.09 32.22
C ASP A 270 24.60 22.83 31.51
N PRO A 271 25.22 23.85 30.89
CA PRO A 271 26.48 23.69 30.17
C PRO A 271 27.65 23.26 31.05
N ARG A 272 27.51 23.26 32.39
CA ARG A 272 28.59 22.89 33.32
C ARG A 272 28.77 21.37 33.52
N VAL A 273 27.87 20.54 33.00
CA VAL A 273 27.96 19.08 33.17
C VAL A 273 28.85 18.40 32.10
N PHE A 274 29.15 19.11 30.99
CA PHE A 274 29.86 18.54 29.84
C PHE A 274 31.39 18.56 29.92
N SER A 275 32.00 19.06 31.00
CA SER A 275 33.47 19.07 31.08
C SER A 275 34.10 17.72 31.45
N ASN A 276 33.32 16.74 31.96
CA ASN A 276 33.88 15.57 32.63
C ASN A 276 33.36 14.21 32.14
N VAL A 277 33.13 13.99 30.82
CA VAL A 277 33.04 12.62 30.28
C VAL A 277 33.61 12.58 28.87
N HIS A 278 34.92 12.36 28.76
CA HIS A 278 35.54 11.79 27.57
C HIS A 278 35.89 10.33 27.91
N GLY A 279 35.12 9.38 27.37
CA GLY A 279 35.31 7.96 27.66
C GLY A 279 34.28 7.07 26.98
N GLU A 280 34.66 6.60 25.79
CA GLU A 280 34.29 5.31 25.17
C GLU A 280 32.81 4.98 24.87
N GLU A 281 32.41 5.16 23.60
CA GLU A 281 31.53 4.20 22.92
C GLU A 281 32.10 3.86 21.54
N LYS A 282 32.58 2.62 21.37
CA LYS A 282 32.93 2.03 20.08
C LYS A 282 31.66 1.72 19.30
N GLY A 283 31.45 2.42 18.19
CA GLY A 283 30.44 2.10 17.18
C GLY A 283 31.05 1.45 15.95
N GLU A 284 30.80 0.15 15.76
CA GLU A 284 30.96 -0.59 14.48
C GLU A 284 29.56 -1.16 14.19
N ASN A 285 28.84 -0.90 13.09
CA ASN A 285 29.18 -1.00 11.69
C ASN A 285 28.29 -0.04 10.86
N LYS A 286 28.82 1.09 10.41
CA LYS A 286 28.17 1.94 9.37
C LYS A 286 29.06 2.22 8.15
N GLY A 287 30.34 1.83 8.20
CA GLY A 287 31.31 2.10 7.12
C GLY A 287 31.10 1.26 5.85
N TRP A 288 30.66 0.01 5.98
CA TRP A 288 30.68 -0.91 4.84
C TRP A 288 29.55 -0.70 3.82
N VAL A 289 28.43 -0.09 4.25
CA VAL A 289 27.28 0.18 3.38
C VAL A 289 27.53 1.39 2.45
N CYS A 290 28.35 2.37 2.87
CA CYS A 290 28.69 3.52 2.02
C CYS A 290 29.70 3.16 0.92
N VAL A 291 30.65 2.28 1.20
CA VAL A 291 31.70 1.92 0.22
C VAL A 291 31.12 1.08 -0.93
N LEU A 292 30.16 0.20 -0.64
CA LEU A 292 29.54 -0.65 -1.67
C LEU A 292 28.61 0.14 -2.61
N GLY A 293 27.95 1.19 -2.11
CA GLY A 293 27.11 2.08 -2.93
C GLY A 293 27.93 2.89 -3.95
N PHE A 294 29.11 3.37 -3.56
CA PHE A 294 30.01 4.11 -4.47
C PHE A 294 30.58 3.21 -5.58
N LEU A 295 30.94 1.97 -5.27
CA LEU A 295 31.51 1.05 -6.26
C LEU A 295 30.48 0.63 -7.31
N SER A 296 29.22 0.43 -6.90
CA SER A 296 28.10 0.13 -7.81
C SER A 296 27.83 1.29 -8.79
N GLY A 297 27.87 2.54 -8.30
CA GLY A 297 27.68 3.73 -9.13
C GLY A 297 28.76 3.89 -10.22
N LEU A 298 30.03 3.60 -9.89
CA LEU A 298 31.15 3.65 -10.84
C LEU A 298 31.00 2.63 -11.98
N ILE A 299 30.62 1.40 -11.65
CA ILE A 299 30.42 0.33 -12.65
C ILE A 299 29.27 0.69 -13.60
N MET A 300 28.18 1.25 -13.07
CA MET A 300 27.02 1.64 -13.87
C MET A 300 27.36 2.79 -14.83
N MET A 301 28.13 3.78 -14.39
CA MET A 301 28.54 4.92 -15.24
C MET A 301 29.46 4.50 -16.39
N ILE A 302 30.38 3.56 -16.15
CA ILE A 302 31.24 3.02 -17.22
C ILE A 302 30.40 2.25 -18.25
N GLY A 303 29.43 1.44 -17.80
CA GLY A 303 28.54 0.70 -18.68
C GLY A 303 27.70 1.60 -19.60
N PHE A 304 27.08 2.64 -19.03
CA PHE A 304 26.29 3.60 -19.82
C PHE A 304 27.14 4.44 -20.76
N GLY A 305 28.34 4.87 -20.33
CA GLY A 305 29.27 5.60 -21.19
C GLY A 305 29.70 4.80 -22.42
N ALA A 306 30.03 3.52 -22.23
CA ALA A 306 30.38 2.61 -23.33
C ALA A 306 29.21 2.41 -24.30
N LEU A 307 27.99 2.25 -23.78
CA LEU A 307 26.79 2.09 -24.61
C LEU A 307 26.54 3.32 -25.50
N ILE A 308 26.66 4.52 -24.93
CA ILE A 308 26.49 5.78 -25.67
C ILE A 308 27.55 5.92 -26.76
N ALA A 309 28.80 5.58 -26.47
CA ALA A 309 29.89 5.63 -27.46
C ALA A 309 29.63 4.70 -28.65
N VAL A 310 29.12 3.48 -28.40
CA VAL A 310 28.73 2.54 -29.46
C VAL A 310 27.60 3.11 -30.33
N VAL A 311 26.58 3.74 -29.72
CA VAL A 311 25.49 4.37 -30.47
C VAL A 311 26.01 5.51 -31.34
N ILE A 312 26.90 6.36 -30.83
CA ILE A 312 27.48 7.47 -31.59
C ILE A 312 28.32 6.95 -32.76
N MET A 313 29.16 5.92 -32.55
CA MET A 313 29.92 5.27 -33.61
C MET A 313 29.02 4.70 -34.70
N PHE A 314 27.90 4.08 -34.31
CA PHE A 314 26.94 3.52 -35.26
C PHE A 314 26.22 4.61 -36.07
N LEU A 315 25.82 5.70 -35.42
CA LEU A 315 25.22 6.86 -36.08
C LEU A 315 26.21 7.55 -37.03
N TRP A 316 27.49 7.66 -36.64
CA TRP A 316 28.53 8.23 -37.49
C TRP A 316 28.78 7.34 -38.72
N ALA A 317 28.85 6.02 -38.56
CA ALA A 317 29.00 5.10 -39.69
C ALA A 317 27.85 5.21 -40.71
N ILE A 318 26.60 5.38 -40.24
CA ILE A 318 25.44 5.64 -41.12
C ILE A 318 25.60 6.97 -41.86
N PHE A 319 26.12 7.99 -41.18
CA PHE A 319 26.30 9.32 -41.75
C PHE A 319 27.46 9.42 -42.75
N GLU A 320 28.52 8.63 -42.57
CA GLU A 320 29.64 8.58 -43.49
C GLU A 320 29.28 7.82 -44.76
N ASN A 321 28.53 6.71 -44.62
CA ASN A 321 28.03 5.93 -45.74
C ASN A 321 26.97 6.67 -46.58
N SER A 322 26.35 7.73 -46.04
CA SER A 322 25.42 8.60 -46.78
C SER A 322 26.10 9.80 -47.44
N ARG A 323 27.39 10.07 -47.17
CA ARG A 323 28.16 11.14 -47.83
C ARG A 323 28.75 10.72 -49.18
N GLU A 324 28.97 9.43 -49.41
CA GLU A 324 29.44 8.93 -50.72
C GLU A 324 28.34 8.98 -51.81
N THR A 325 27.09 9.26 -51.46
CA THR A 325 25.95 9.35 -52.40
C THR A 325 25.65 10.77 -52.90
N ILE A 326 26.64 11.68 -52.89
CA ILE A 326 26.50 13.06 -53.41
C ILE A 326 27.55 13.34 -54.51
N VAL A 327 27.10 13.16 -55.77
CA VAL A 327 27.45 13.89 -57.00
C VAL A 327 28.88 13.76 -57.58
N THR A 328 28.99 13.00 -58.67
CA THR A 328 29.87 13.35 -59.81
C THR A 328 29.03 13.59 -61.06
N ILE A 329 28.74 14.86 -61.34
CA ILE A 329 28.29 15.32 -62.67
C ILE A 329 29.56 15.70 -63.45
N PRO A 330 29.88 15.05 -64.59
CA PRO A 330 30.83 15.62 -65.52
C PRO A 330 30.10 16.61 -66.42
N ALA A 331 30.53 17.86 -66.34
CA ALA A 331 30.19 18.91 -67.28
C ALA A 331 30.80 18.62 -68.67
N LYS A 332 29.97 18.61 -69.74
CA LYS A 332 30.24 19.32 -71.01
C LYS A 332 29.09 19.21 -72.01
N CYS A 333 28.90 20.32 -72.71
CA CYS A 333 27.89 20.64 -73.71
C CYS A 333 27.97 19.78 -74.98
N THR A 334 26.82 19.59 -75.66
CA THR A 334 26.63 19.98 -77.08
C THR A 334 25.13 20.01 -77.43
N VAL A 335 24.72 21.08 -78.09
CA VAL A 335 23.39 21.35 -78.68
C VAL A 335 23.27 20.68 -80.05
N GLN A 336 22.07 20.21 -80.44
CA GLN A 336 21.39 20.31 -81.77
C GLN A 336 20.26 19.23 -81.91
N PRO A 337 19.26 19.38 -82.81
CA PRO A 337 17.84 19.48 -82.45
C PRO A 337 16.97 18.32 -82.99
N GLY A 338 15.74 18.16 -82.47
CA GLY A 338 14.79 17.16 -82.99
C GLY A 338 13.33 17.50 -82.70
N ASP A 339 12.67 17.99 -83.74
CA ASP A 339 11.24 18.26 -83.99
C ASP A 339 10.18 17.84 -82.96
N PHE A 340 9.45 18.84 -82.43
CA PHE A 340 8.19 18.65 -81.69
C PHE A 340 7.00 18.69 -82.65
N LYS A 341 6.20 17.61 -82.69
CA LYS A 341 4.91 17.55 -83.38
C LYS A 341 3.78 17.64 -82.35
N TYR A 342 3.00 18.72 -82.38
CA TYR A 342 1.82 18.89 -81.52
C TYR A 342 0.59 18.26 -82.17
N GLN A 343 -0.13 17.42 -81.41
CA GLN A 343 -1.47 16.94 -81.80
C GLN A 343 -2.52 17.66 -80.95
N LYS A 344 -3.32 18.52 -81.59
CA LYS A 344 -4.43 19.25 -80.98
C LYS A 344 -5.68 18.37 -81.04
N ILE A 345 -6.28 18.05 -79.89
CA ILE A 345 -7.56 17.36 -79.82
C ILE A 345 -8.65 18.42 -79.62
N ASN A 346 -9.57 18.54 -80.58
CA ASN A 346 -10.78 19.35 -80.46
C ASN A 346 -11.91 18.48 -79.92
N VAL A 347 -12.58 18.95 -78.87
CA VAL A 347 -13.79 18.35 -78.30
C VAL A 347 -15.00 19.01 -78.94
N VAL A 348 -15.88 18.23 -79.57
CA VAL A 348 -17.16 18.69 -80.12
C VAL A 348 -18.27 18.25 -79.18
N ILE A 349 -19.03 19.21 -78.67
CA ILE A 349 -20.27 19.00 -77.91
C ILE A 349 -21.40 19.06 -78.93
N ASN A 350 -22.29 18.07 -78.92
CA ASN A 350 -23.48 18.07 -79.75
C ASN A 350 -24.72 18.03 -78.83
N ASP A 351 -25.39 19.17 -78.73
CA ASP A 351 -26.77 19.24 -78.27
C ASP A 351 -27.69 18.76 -79.39
N ASN A 352 -28.77 18.05 -79.06
CA ASN A 352 -30.01 18.12 -79.83
C ASN A 352 -31.20 17.61 -79.01
N SER A 353 -32.19 18.48 -78.94
CA SER A 353 -33.52 18.33 -78.33
C SER A 353 -34.51 17.61 -79.25
N VAL A 354 -35.38 16.78 -78.64
CA VAL A 354 -36.87 16.66 -78.80
C VAL A 354 -37.45 16.45 -80.22
N ASP A 355 -38.23 15.37 -80.45
CA ASP A 355 -39.72 15.40 -80.44
C ASP A 355 -40.44 14.06 -80.81
N ALA A 356 -41.63 13.91 -80.20
CA ALA A 356 -42.92 13.30 -80.61
C ALA A 356 -43.15 11.91 -81.29
N LYS A 357 -44.16 11.21 -80.72
CA LYS A 357 -45.22 10.31 -81.28
C LYS A 357 -44.78 8.98 -81.92
N HIS A 358 -45.46 7.85 -81.76
CA HIS A 358 -46.86 7.55 -81.45
C HIS A 358 -46.98 6.20 -80.75
#